data_AF-A0A2U3KK17-F1
#
_entry.id   AF-A0A2U3KK17-F1
#
_cell.length_a   1.000
_cell.length_b   1.000
_cell.length_c   1.000
_cell.angle_alpha   90.00
_cell.angle_beta   90.00
_cell.angle_gamma   90.00
#
_symmetry.space_group_name_H-M   'P 1'
#
loop_
_entity.id
_entity.type
_entity.pdbx_description
1 polymer ?
#
loop_
_entity_poly.entity_id
_entity_poly.type
_entity_poly.pdbx_seq_one_letter_code
_entity_poly.pdbx_strand_id
1 'polypeptide(L)'
;MDLRAVEDATLEPGVPRLVPTGLTIELPPGYEAQVRPRSGLALQHAITSPNAPGTIDPGYRGEIRVILLNLGREPYTVHAGDRIAQMIVSRYEAVEWVEGGLADSQRGAGGFGSSGR
;
A
#
# COMPACT_ATOMS: atom_id res chain seq x y z
N MET A 1 -4.13 -9.83 6.59
CA MET A 1 -4.26 -11.00 5.70
C MET A 1 -3.15 -10.95 4.67
N ASP A 2 -2.43 -12.05 4.41
CA ASP A 2 -1.43 -12.09 3.33
C ASP A 2 -2.12 -12.19 1.96
N LEU A 3 -1.70 -11.37 1.00
CA LEU A 3 -2.14 -11.42 -0.41
C LEU A 3 -1.14 -12.25 -1.22
N ARG A 4 -1.65 -13.09 -2.13
CA ARG A 4 -0.84 -13.98 -2.96
C ARG A 4 -0.90 -13.60 -4.43
N ALA A 5 0.17 -13.82 -5.16
CA ALA A 5 0.17 -13.74 -6.62
C ALA A 5 -0.62 -14.93 -7.21
N VAL A 6 -1.34 -14.71 -8.31
CA VAL A 6 -2.01 -15.80 -9.06
C VAL A 6 -1.28 -16.21 -10.33
N GLU A 7 -0.26 -15.46 -10.73
CA GLU A 7 0.59 -15.74 -11.88
C GLU A 7 2.05 -15.40 -11.55
N ASP A 8 2.96 -15.96 -12.34
CA ASP A 8 4.39 -15.65 -12.26
C ASP A 8 4.67 -14.23 -12.77
N ALA A 9 5.59 -13.53 -12.12
CA ALA A 9 5.98 -12.19 -12.49
C ALA A 9 7.46 -11.93 -12.22
N THR A 10 8.21 -11.51 -13.23
CA THR A 10 9.59 -11.01 -13.07
C THR A 10 9.55 -9.51 -12.76
N LEU A 11 10.15 -9.13 -11.64
CA LEU A 11 10.31 -7.74 -11.21
C LEU A 11 11.71 -7.27 -11.60
N GLU A 12 11.79 -6.53 -12.70
CA GLU A 12 13.02 -5.87 -13.12
C GLU A 12 13.39 -4.72 -12.15
N PRO A 13 14.68 -4.53 -11.84
CA PRO A 13 15.15 -3.41 -11.03
C PRO A 13 14.61 -2.05 -11.51
N GLY A 14 14.01 -1.29 -10.61
CA GLY A 14 13.51 0.07 -10.88
C GLY A 14 12.22 0.15 -11.72
N VAL A 15 11.66 -0.98 -12.16
CA VAL A 15 10.43 -1.00 -12.98
C VAL A 15 9.24 -1.48 -12.15
N PRO A 16 8.22 -0.63 -11.91
CA PRO A 16 7.00 -1.08 -11.24
C PRO A 16 6.28 -2.13 -12.07
N ARG A 17 5.76 -3.17 -11.42
CA ARG A 17 4.93 -4.20 -12.04
C ARG A 17 3.66 -4.43 -11.24
N LEU A 18 2.54 -4.48 -11.94
CA LEU A 18 1.23 -4.77 -11.36
C LEU A 18 1.01 -6.28 -11.33
N VAL A 19 0.89 -6.86 -10.14
CA VAL A 19 0.74 -8.31 -9.94
C VAL A 19 -0.69 -8.62 -9.47
N PRO A 20 -1.43 -9.50 -10.18
CA PRO A 20 -2.79 -9.86 -9.81
C PRO A 20 -2.83 -10.74 -8.57
N THR A 21 -3.92 -10.65 -7.81
CA THR A 21 -4.17 -11.49 -6.63
C THR A 21 -5.35 -12.43 -6.79
N GLY A 22 -6.16 -12.26 -7.85
CA GLY A 22 -7.40 -12.98 -8.07
C GLY A 22 -8.51 -12.65 -7.06
N LEU A 23 -8.30 -11.66 -6.17
CA LEU A 23 -9.28 -11.28 -5.16
C LEU A 23 -10.03 -10.03 -5.58
N THR A 24 -11.36 -10.09 -5.47
CA THR A 24 -12.24 -8.94 -5.50
C THR A 24 -12.99 -8.89 -4.19
N ILE A 25 -13.19 -7.70 -3.63
CA ILE A 25 -13.91 -7.52 -2.37
C ILE A 25 -14.96 -6.42 -2.50
N GLU A 26 -15.93 -6.49 -1.61
CA GLU A 26 -16.87 -5.41 -1.33
C GLU A 26 -16.67 -5.02 0.14
N LEU A 27 -16.25 -3.78 0.39
CA LEU A 27 -16.11 -3.26 1.75
C LEU A 27 -17.38 -2.52 2.15
N PRO A 28 -17.79 -2.61 3.42
CA PRO A 28 -18.88 -1.78 3.93
C PRO A 28 -18.45 -0.29 3.93
N PRO A 29 -19.41 0.64 3.78
CA PRO A 29 -19.13 2.07 3.95
C PRO A 29 -18.46 2.39 5.30
N GLY A 30 -17.52 3.35 5.29
CA GLY A 30 -16.72 3.72 6.47
C GLY A 30 -15.50 2.83 6.72
N TYR A 31 -15.18 1.94 5.77
CA TYR A 31 -13.99 1.10 5.82
C TYR A 31 -13.20 1.16 4.51
N GLU A 32 -11.88 1.18 4.63
CA GLU A 32 -10.94 1.00 3.53
C GLU A 32 -10.09 -0.25 3.78
N ALA A 33 -9.56 -0.84 2.72
CA ALA A 33 -8.48 -1.80 2.84
C ALA A 33 -7.15 -1.16 2.45
N GLN A 34 -6.11 -1.46 3.22
CA GLN A 34 -4.77 -0.94 3.06
C GLN A 34 -3.82 -2.09 2.70
N VAL A 35 -3.27 -2.04 1.49
CA VAL A 35 -2.23 -2.97 1.01
C VAL A 35 -0.86 -2.44 1.41
N ARG A 36 -0.07 -3.27 2.10
CA ARG A 36 1.23 -2.93 2.66
C ARG A 36 2.31 -3.94 2.24
N PRO A 37 3.59 -3.53 2.13
CA PRO A 37 4.69 -4.43 1.87
C PRO A 37 4.85 -5.47 2.99
N ARG A 38 5.44 -6.63 2.66
CA ARG A 38 5.87 -7.63 3.64
C ARG A 38 7.33 -7.36 4.02
N SER A 39 7.62 -7.32 5.32
CA SER A 39 8.98 -6.99 5.81
C SER A 39 10.06 -7.94 5.29
N GLY A 40 9.75 -9.24 5.15
CA GLY A 40 10.70 -10.22 4.61
C GLY A 40 11.11 -9.90 3.17
N LEU A 41 10.14 -9.58 2.30
CA LEU A 41 10.41 -9.20 0.90
C LEU A 41 11.19 -7.88 0.82
N ALA A 42 10.83 -6.90 1.65
CA ALA A 42 11.51 -5.62 1.70
C ALA A 42 12.97 -5.76 2.17
N LEU A 43 13.22 -6.51 3.25
CA LEU A 43 14.55 -6.65 3.85
C LEU A 43 15.47 -7.58 3.05
N GLN A 44 14.96 -8.73 2.61
CA GLN A 44 15.78 -9.79 2.00
C GLN A 44 15.95 -9.62 0.48
N HIS A 45 14.98 -8.97 -0.17
CA HIS A 45 14.92 -8.89 -1.64
C HIS A 45 14.71 -7.47 -2.17
N ALA A 46 14.68 -6.46 -1.28
CA ALA A 46 14.45 -5.06 -1.66
C ALA A 46 13.14 -4.85 -2.46
N ILE A 47 12.14 -5.71 -2.25
CA ILE A 47 10.83 -5.59 -2.90
C ILE A 47 9.89 -4.78 -2.03
N THR A 48 9.32 -3.73 -2.60
CA THR A 48 8.35 -2.85 -1.93
C THR A 48 7.10 -2.67 -2.78
N SER A 49 6.13 -1.95 -2.22
CA SER A 49 4.98 -1.41 -2.95
C SER A 49 5.11 0.12 -2.94
N PRO A 50 5.31 0.77 -4.10
CA PRO A 50 5.64 2.21 -4.14
C PRO A 50 4.46 3.10 -3.77
N ASN A 51 3.23 2.58 -3.84
CA ASN A 51 2.01 3.26 -3.41
C ASN A 51 1.60 2.89 -1.98
N ALA A 52 2.50 2.31 -1.17
CA ALA A 52 2.18 1.86 0.18
C ALA A 52 1.96 3.02 1.18
N PRO A 53 0.92 2.94 2.04
CA PRO A 53 -0.16 1.95 1.99
C PRO A 53 -1.08 2.20 0.77
N GLY A 54 -1.34 1.16 -0.02
CA GLY A 54 -2.26 1.25 -1.15
C GLY A 54 -3.70 1.15 -0.67
N THR A 55 -4.52 2.16 -0.97
CA THR A 55 -5.92 2.22 -0.54
C THR A 55 -6.84 1.51 -1.51
N ILE A 56 -7.74 0.68 -0.97
CA ILE A 56 -8.87 0.07 -1.68
C ILE A 56 -10.15 0.67 -1.10
N ASP A 57 -10.88 1.42 -1.93
CA ASP A 57 -12.10 2.13 -1.54
C ASP A 57 -13.30 1.18 -1.40
N PRO A 58 -14.29 1.50 -0.55
CA PRO A 58 -15.50 0.69 -0.43
C PRO A 58 -16.39 0.67 -1.68
N GLY A 59 -16.21 1.62 -2.60
CA GLY A 59 -16.84 1.59 -3.93
C GLY A 59 -16.14 0.68 -4.95
N TYR A 60 -14.93 0.20 -4.67
CA TYR A 60 -14.16 -0.57 -5.64
C TYR A 60 -14.71 -2.00 -5.76
N ARG A 61 -14.89 -2.47 -7.00
CA ARG A 61 -15.31 -3.86 -7.33
C ARG A 61 -14.38 -4.54 -8.34
N GLY A 62 -13.25 -3.90 -8.64
CA GLY A 62 -12.21 -4.51 -9.45
C GLY A 62 -11.38 -5.51 -8.63
N GLU A 63 -10.50 -6.19 -9.33
CA GLU A 63 -9.53 -7.07 -8.70
C GLU A 63 -8.50 -6.25 -7.91
N ILE A 64 -8.22 -6.64 -6.68
CA ILE A 64 -7.09 -6.13 -5.92
C ILE A 64 -5.81 -6.59 -6.61
N ARG A 65 -5.02 -5.64 -7.07
CA ARG A 65 -3.70 -5.89 -7.65
C ARG A 65 -2.64 -5.15 -6.86
N VAL A 66 -1.46 -5.73 -6.77
CA VAL A 66 -0.35 -5.16 -5.99
C VAL A 66 0.67 -4.58 -6.96
N ILE A 67 0.95 -3.27 -6.84
CA ILE A 67 2.10 -2.67 -7.52
C ILE A 67 3.33 -3.04 -6.72
N LEU A 68 4.20 -3.87 -7.29
CA LEU A 68 5.49 -4.24 -6.72
C LEU A 68 6.60 -3.47 -7.44
N LEU A 69 7.60 -3.04 -6.69
CA LEU A 69 8.81 -2.40 -7.18
C LEU A 69 10.03 -3.09 -6.59
N ASN A 70 10.95 -3.49 -7.48
CA ASN A 70 12.25 -4.01 -7.08
C ASN A 70 13.25 -2.85 -6.95
N LEU A 71 13.68 -2.57 -5.71
CA LEU A 71 14.72 -1.59 -5.39
C LEU A 71 16.13 -2.20 -5.39
N GLY A 72 16.23 -3.51 -5.61
CA GLY A 72 17.49 -4.24 -5.72
C GLY A 72 18.20 -3.98 -7.05
N ARG A 73 19.23 -4.78 -7.31
CA ARG A 73 20.06 -4.68 -8.52
C ARG A 73 19.86 -5.82 -9.50
N GLU A 74 19.33 -6.95 -9.02
CA GLU A 74 19.07 -8.14 -9.81
C GLU A 74 17.56 -8.34 -9.97
N PRO A 75 17.09 -8.95 -11.08
CA PRO A 75 15.69 -9.33 -11.23
C PRO A 75 15.22 -10.26 -10.11
N TYR A 76 13.97 -10.08 -9.68
CA TYR A 76 13.33 -10.95 -8.69
C TYR A 76 12.09 -11.60 -9.29
N THR A 77 12.01 -12.93 -9.22
CA THR A 77 10.84 -13.67 -9.70
C THR A 77 9.87 -13.92 -8.56
N VAL A 78 8.65 -13.42 -8.71
CA VAL A 78 7.48 -13.83 -7.94
C VAL A 78 6.87 -15.04 -8.63
N HIS A 79 6.60 -16.10 -7.87
CA HIS A 79 5.88 -17.27 -8.37
C HIS A 79 4.40 -17.21 -8.00
N ALA A 80 3.54 -17.83 -8.82
CA ALA A 80 2.14 -18.04 -8.48
C ALA A 80 2.01 -18.73 -7.11
N GLY A 81 1.17 -18.19 -6.24
CA GLY A 81 0.97 -18.63 -4.86
C GLY A 81 1.87 -17.94 -3.84
N ASP A 82 2.93 -17.22 -4.25
CA ASP A 82 3.79 -16.49 -3.32
C ASP A 82 3.02 -15.37 -2.63
N ARG A 83 3.34 -15.16 -1.35
CA ARG A 83 2.76 -14.08 -0.55
C ARG A 83 3.51 -12.79 -0.83
N ILE A 84 2.89 -11.86 -1.56
CA ILE A 84 3.56 -10.66 -2.10
C ILE A 84 3.29 -9.39 -1.31
N ALA A 85 2.18 -9.31 -0.60
CA ALA A 85 1.78 -8.16 0.20
C ALA A 85 0.91 -8.61 1.37
N GLN A 86 0.52 -7.66 2.21
CA GLN A 86 -0.45 -7.89 3.28
C GLN A 86 -1.50 -6.79 3.28
N MET A 87 -2.74 -7.16 3.61
CA MET A 87 -3.89 -6.27 3.66
C MET A 87 -4.41 -6.14 5.10
N ILE A 88 -4.73 -4.90 5.49
CA ILE A 88 -5.44 -4.55 6.72
C ILE A 88 -6.72 -3.83 6.32
N VAL A 89 -7.85 -4.18 6.94
CA VAL A 89 -9.09 -3.42 6.80
C VAL A 89 -9.18 -2.45 7.98
N SER A 90 -9.35 -1.16 7.70
CA SER A 90 -9.39 -0.09 8.69
C SER A 90 -10.67 0.72 8.55
N ARG A 91 -11.19 1.24 9.67
CA ARG A 91 -12.21 2.29 9.64
C ARG A 91 -11.58 3.60 9.17
N TYR A 92 -12.35 4.41 8.46
CA TYR A 92 -12.05 5.81 8.15
C TYR A 92 -13.29 6.68 8.37
N GLU A 93 -13.08 7.97 8.59
CA GLU A 93 -14.15 8.96 8.70
C GLU A 93 -14.28 9.74 7.40
N ALA A 94 -15.51 9.86 6.89
CA ALA A 94 -15.78 10.77 5.79
C ALA A 94 -15.79 12.21 6.34
N VAL A 95 -14.89 13.05 5.84
CA VAL A 95 -14.75 14.43 6.31
C VAL A 95 -15.48 15.38 5.38
N GLU A 96 -16.37 16.20 5.94
CA GLU A 96 -16.91 17.37 5.28
C GLU A 96 -15.97 18.57 5.52
N TRP A 97 -15.55 19.21 4.43
CA TRP A 97 -14.60 20.32 4.51
C TRP A 97 -15.32 21.65 4.74
N VAL A 98 -14.81 22.45 5.68
CA VAL A 98 -15.26 23.83 5.94
C VAL A 98 -14.07 24.77 5.76
N GLU A 99 -14.18 25.72 4.83
CA GLU A 99 -13.13 26.71 4.56
C GLU A 99 -13.15 27.83 5.61
N GLY A 100 -11.98 28.18 6.16
CA GLY A 100 -11.86 29.21 7.20
C GLY A 100 -10.45 29.38 7.76
N GLY A 101 -10.31 30.25 8.77
CA GLY A 101 -9.06 30.44 9.50
C GLY A 101 -8.76 29.29 10.46
N LEU A 102 -7.47 29.03 10.72
CA LEU A 102 -7.02 28.02 11.67
C LEU A 102 -6.87 28.60 13.08
N ALA A 103 -7.21 27.82 14.10
CA ALA A 103 -6.89 28.15 15.48
C ALA A 103 -5.39 27.92 15.77
N ASP A 104 -4.86 28.64 16.76
CA ASP A 104 -3.49 28.42 17.24
C ASP A 104 -3.33 27.03 17.86
N SER A 105 -2.15 26.44 17.69
CA SER A 105 -1.78 25.18 18.34
C SER A 105 -0.33 25.24 18.82
N GLN A 106 0.01 24.41 19.82
CA GLN A 106 1.37 24.34 20.37
C GLN A 106 2.41 23.97 19.30
N ARG A 107 2.02 23.21 18.26
CA ARG A 107 2.90 22.83 17.15
C ARG A 107 2.98 23.90 16.05
N GLY A 108 1.90 24.64 15.83
CA GLY A 108 1.80 25.62 14.75
C GLY A 108 2.20 25.03 13.40
N ALA A 109 3.02 25.77 12.65
CA ALA A 109 3.53 25.36 11.33
C ALA A 109 4.77 24.43 11.37
N GLY A 110 5.20 23.93 12.52
CA GLY A 110 6.40 23.08 12.65
C GLY A 110 6.21 21.67 12.07
N GLY A 111 7.08 21.27 11.13
CA GLY A 111 7.10 19.92 10.51
C GLY A 111 8.51 19.42 10.23
N PHE A 112 8.64 18.22 9.65
CA PHE A 112 9.91 17.67 9.15
C PHE A 112 11.07 17.64 10.16
N GLY A 113 10.81 17.10 11.37
CA GLY A 113 11.83 17.02 12.42
C GLY A 113 11.96 18.26 13.31
N SER A 114 11.01 19.22 13.21
CA SER A 114 10.98 20.44 14.02
C SER A 114 10.93 20.24 15.54
N SER A 115 10.65 19.04 16.03
CA SER A 115 10.68 18.71 17.47
C SER A 115 12.05 18.22 17.96
N GLY A 116 13.04 18.08 17.07
CA GLY A 116 14.45 17.92 17.40
C GLY A 116 14.84 16.74 18.30
N ARG A 117 15.18 15.61 17.66
CA ARG A 117 16.47 14.94 17.81
C ARG A 117 16.92 14.44 16.45
#